data_AF-A0A5B9FN37-F1
#
_entry.id   AF-A0A5B9FN37-F1
#
_cell.length_a   1.000
_cell.length_b   1.000
_cell.length_c   1.000
_cell.angle_alpha   90.00
_cell.angle_beta   90.00
_cell.angle_gamma   90.00
#
_symmetry.space_group_name_H-M   'P 1'
#
loop_
_entity.id
_entity.type
_entity.pdbx_description
1 polymer ?
#
loop_
_entity_poly.entity_id
_entity_poly.type
_entity_poly.pdbx_seq_one_letter_code
_entity_poly.pdbx_strand_id
1 'polypeptide(L)' 'MQLVSFEELRAMGIPFSTQHLNRLIKAGHFPKAIKLGPARNSKKVWVRIELDAWLEQRMRMRESVTEAEPELAAALNRSR' A
#
# COMPACT_ATOMS: atom_id res chain seq x y z
N MET A 1 0.49 -17.23 11.41
CA MET A 1 -0.10 -15.88 11.24
C MET A 1 0.91 -14.87 11.77
N GLN A 2 1.49 -14.04 10.90
CA GLN A 2 2.56 -13.10 11.26
C GLN A 2 1.98 -11.67 11.31
N LEU A 3 2.37 -10.91 12.33
CA LEU A 3 1.97 -9.52 12.50
C LEU A 3 3.14 -8.61 12.16
N VAL A 4 2.85 -7.51 11.50
CA VAL A 4 3.82 -6.52 11.05
C VAL A 4 3.53 -5.21 11.77
N SER A 5 4.54 -4.67 12.42
CA SER A 5 4.51 -3.35 13.05
C SER A 5 4.76 -2.23 12.05
N PHE A 6 4.52 -0.99 12.47
CA PHE A 6 4.79 0.19 11.62
C PHE A 6 6.28 0.33 11.24
N GLU A 7 7.19 -0.10 12.11
CA GLU A 7 8.64 -0.07 11.82
C GLU A 7 9.00 -1.08 10.73
N GLU A 8 8.41 -2.28 10.79
CA GLU A 8 8.60 -3.33 9.80
C GLU A 8 7.98 -2.97 8.44
N LEU A 9 6.87 -2.23 8.41
CA LEU A 9 6.33 -1.68 7.15
C LEU A 9 7.38 -0.85 6.41
N ARG A 10 8.15 -0.03 7.13
CA ARG A 10 9.20 0.79 6.53
C ARG A 10 10.34 -0.08 6.01
N ALA A 11 10.73 -1.13 6.75
CA ALA A 11 11.74 -2.09 6.31
C ALA A 11 11.31 -2.87 5.05
N MET A 12 10.01 -3.11 4.88
CA MET A 12 9.45 -3.74 3.67
C MET A 12 9.35 -2.80 2.46
N GLY A 13 9.84 -1.56 2.57
CA GLY A 13 9.79 -0.60 1.46
C GLY A 13 8.46 0.14 1.35
N ILE A 14 7.66 0.20 2.42
CA ILE A 14 6.45 1.04 2.51
C ILE A 14 6.74 2.25 3.42
N PRO A 15 7.40 3.33 2.91
CA PRO A 15 7.82 4.48 3.71
C PRO A 15 6.68 5.50 3.93
N PHE A 16 5.47 5.03 4.25
CA PHE A 16 4.33 5.92 4.47
C PHE A 16 4.29 6.49 5.88
N SER A 17 3.88 7.75 6.00
CA SER A 17 3.57 8.34 7.30
C SER A 17 2.31 7.72 7.90
N THR A 18 2.19 7.78 9.22
CA THR A 18 1.00 7.27 9.93
C THR A 18 -0.29 7.96 9.48
N GLN A 19 -0.22 9.26 9.18
CA GLN A 19 -1.35 10.04 8.66
C GLN A 19 -1.76 9.55 7.27
N HIS A 20 -0.78 9.30 6.39
CA HIS A 20 -1.04 8.77 5.05
C HIS A 20 -1.67 7.38 5.10
N LEU A 21 -1.12 6.48 5.93
CA LEU A 21 -1.71 5.15 6.17
C LEU A 21 -3.15 5.25 6.66
N ASN A 22 -3.44 6.11 7.64
CA ASN A 22 -4.81 6.29 8.13
C ASN A 22 -5.75 6.76 7.01
N ARG A 23 -5.28 7.65 6.12
CA ARG A 23 -6.07 8.11 4.97
C ARG A 23 -6.35 6.97 4.00
N LEU A 24 -5.34 6.16 3.67
CA LEU A 24 -5.51 5.01 2.78
C LEU A 24 -6.44 3.95 3.38
N ILE A 25 -6.29 3.64 4.67
CA ILE A 25 -7.17 2.70 5.39
C ILE A 25 -8.61 3.21 5.38
N LYS A 26 -8.83 4.52 5.64
CA LYS A 26 -10.15 5.14 5.59
C LYS A 26 -10.76 5.09 4.18
N ALA A 27 -9.93 5.25 3.15
CA ALA A 27 -10.34 5.14 1.75
C ALA A 27 -10.49 3.69 1.26
N GLY A 28 -10.14 2.69 2.07
CA GLY A 28 -10.18 1.27 1.67
C GLY A 28 -9.05 0.84 0.74
N HIS A 29 -8.02 1.66 0.55
CA HIS A 29 -6.88 1.39 -0.33
C HIS A 29 -5.69 0.73 0.38
N PHE A 30 -5.79 0.46 1.69
CA PHE A 30 -4.75 -0.21 2.46
C PHE A 30 -5.35 -1.14 3.52
N PRO A 31 -4.71 -2.28 3.83
CA PRO A 31 -5.21 -3.23 4.83
C PRO A 31 -5.47 -2.57 6.20
N LYS A 32 -6.53 -3.04 6.87
CA LYS A 32 -6.94 -2.47 8.16
C LYS A 32 -5.92 -2.82 9.24
N ALA A 33 -5.54 -1.81 10.03
CA ALA A 33 -4.67 -2.01 11.18
C ALA A 33 -5.44 -2.62 12.37
N ILE A 34 -4.83 -3.59 13.03
CA ILE A 34 -5.26 -4.15 14.31
C ILE A 34 -4.56 -3.36 15.43
N LYS A 35 -5.31 -3.01 16.48
CA LYS A 35 -4.75 -2.39 17.69
C LYS A 35 -4.43 -3.48 18.70
N LEU A 36 -3.19 -3.51 19.19
CA LEU A 36 -2.76 -4.50 20.20
C LEU A 36 -3.20 -4.18 21.63
N GLY A 37 -3.79 -3.01 21.88
CA GLY A 37 -4.27 -2.62 23.20
C GLY A 37 -5.47 -1.70 23.14
N PRO A 38 -6.14 -1.50 24.28
CA PRO A 38 -7.35 -0.68 24.38
C PRO A 38 -7.06 0.83 24.37
N ALA A 39 -5.81 1.23 24.61
CA ALA A 39 -5.44 2.64 24.69
C ALA A 39 -5.45 3.31 23.30
N ARG A 40 -5.75 4.61 23.29
CA ARG A 40 -5.74 5.43 22.06
C ARG A 40 -4.40 5.39 21.32
N ASN A 41 -3.31 5.28 22.07
CA ASN A 41 -1.93 5.28 21.58
C ASN A 41 -1.34 3.85 21.44
N SER A 42 -2.16 2.81 21.54
CA SER A 42 -1.69 1.44 21.37
C SER A 42 -1.10 1.21 19.97
N LYS A 43 -0.05 0.37 19.91
CA LYS A 43 0.62 0.03 18.66
C LYS A 43 -0.38 -0.57 17.67
N LYS A 44 -0.29 -0.07 16.43
CA LYS A 44 -1.00 -0.61 15.27
C LYS A 44 -0.12 -1.66 14.63
N VAL A 45 -0.70 -2.81 14.35
CA VAL A 45 -0.09 -3.89 13.61
C VAL A 45 -0.98 -4.31 12.46
N TRP A 46 -0.38 -4.88 11.43
CA TRP A 46 -1.06 -5.37 10.25
C TRP A 46 -0.79 -6.86 10.10
N VAL A 47 -1.69 -7.57 9.44
CA VAL A 47 -1.48 -8.98 9.15
C VAL A 47 -0.58 -9.10 7.92
N ARG A 48 0.50 -9.87 8.03
CA ARG A 48 1.49 -10.03 6.96
C ARG A 48 0.87 -10.50 5.64
N ILE A 49 0.00 -11.51 5.70
CA ILE A 49 -0.64 -12.07 4.51
C ILE A 49 -1.53 -11.05 3.78
N GLU A 50 -2.18 -10.13 4.51
CA GLU A 50 -2.98 -9.08 3.88
C GLU A 50 -2.09 -8.04 3.18
N LEU A 51 -0.93 -7.73 3.75
CA LEU A 51 0.04 -6.83 3.14
C LEU A 51 0.65 -7.43 1.88
N ASP A 52 1.03 -8.71 1.93
CA ASP A 52 1.59 -9.41 0.77
C ASP A 52 0.56 -9.47 -0.36
N ALA A 53 -0.70 -9.83 -0.06
CA ALA A 53 -1.79 -9.83 -1.05
C ALA A 53 -2.07 -8.43 -1.61
N TRP A 54 -2.00 -7.39 -0.79
CA TRP A 54 -2.16 -6.00 -1.23
C TRP A 54 -1.03 -5.57 -2.17
N LEU A 55 0.22 -5.93 -1.86
CA LEU A 55 1.38 -5.67 -2.74
C LEU A 55 1.23 -6.43 -4.06
N GLU A 56 0.84 -7.69 -4.02
CA GLU A 56 0.62 -8.50 -5.21
C GLU A 56 -0.47 -7.90 -6.10
N GLN A 57 -1.59 -7.46 -5.51
CA GLN A 57 -2.64 -6.79 -6.27
C GLN A 57 -2.14 -5.51 -6.96
N ARG A 58 -1.29 -4.72 -6.28
CA ARG A 58 -0.66 -3.52 -6.86
C ARG A 58 0.31 -3.87 -7.99
N MET A 59 1.07 -4.95 -7.85
CA MET A 59 1.96 -5.46 -8.90
C MET A 59 1.16 -5.91 -10.12
N ARG A 60 0.08 -6.69 -9.92
CA ARG A 60 -0.81 -7.11 -11.01
C ARG A 60 -1.49 -5.93 -11.70
N MET A 61 -1.93 -4.93 -10.93
CA MET A 61 -2.48 -3.68 -11.50
C MET A 61 -1.43 -2.96 -12.36
N ARG A 62 -0.18 -2.90 -11.92
CA ARG A 62 0.93 -2.34 -12.72
C ARG A 62 1.15 -3.13 -14.00
N GLU A 63 1.22 -4.46 -13.91
CA GLU A 63 1.43 -5.34 -15.06
C GLU A 63 0.28 -5.22 -16.07
N SER A 64 -0.97 -5.14 -15.60
CA SER A 64 -2.13 -4.91 -16.48
C SER A 64 -2.15 -3.52 -17.15
N VAL A 65 -1.47 -2.53 -16.55
CA VAL A 65 -1.33 -1.18 -17.13
C VAL A 65 -0.13 -1.13 -18.07
N THR A 66 0.90 -1.94 -17.88
CA THR A 66 2.04 -2.02 -18.82
C THR A 66 1.65 -2.62 -20.19
N GLU A 67 0.58 -3.41 -20.28
CA GLU A 67 -0.02 -3.79 -21.58
C GLU A 67 -0.85 -2.65 -22.22
N ALA A 68 -1.18 -1.59 -21.46
CA ALA A 68 -2.04 -0.47 -21.89
C ALA A 68 -1.34 0.91 -21.93
N GLU A 69 -0.09 1.02 -21.45
CA GLU A 69 0.73 2.25 -21.52
C GLU A 69 1.96 2.09 -22.42
N PRO A 70 1.76 1.91 -23.74
CA PRO A 70 2.56 2.66 -24.69
C PRO A 70 1.76 3.78 -25.40
N GLU A 71 0.42 3.83 -25.27
CA GLU A 71 -0.39 4.77 -26.06
C GLU A 71 -0.51 6.17 -25.42
N LEU A 72 -0.64 6.27 -24.09
CA LEU A 72 -0.80 7.58 -23.40
C LEU A 72 0.51 8.39 -23.28
N ALA A 73 1.67 7.73 -23.23
CA ALA A 73 2.97 8.41 -23.26
C ALA A 73 3.41 8.79 -24.68
N ALA A 74 2.99 8.05 -25.71
CA ALA A 74 3.32 8.34 -27.10
C ALA A 74 2.49 9.50 -27.70
N ALA A 75 1.30 9.78 -27.15
CA ALA A 75 0.44 10.86 -27.62
C ALA A 75 0.92 12.28 -27.22
N LEU A 76 1.72 12.40 -26.16
CA LEU A 76 2.19 13.70 -25.64
C LEU A 76 3.57 14.12 -26.16
N ASN A 77 4.33 13.23 -26.79
CA ASN A 77 5.71 13.52 -27.25
C ASN A 77 5.86 13.62 -28.78
N ARG A 78 4.75 13.70 -29.54
CA ARG A 78 4.75 13.90 -31.00
C ARG A 78 4.33 15.30 -31.44
N SER A 79 4.28 16.26 -30.51
CA SER A 79 4.00 17.66 -30.79
C SER A 79 5.07 18.56 -30.19
N ARG A 80 6.30 18.42 -30.68
CA ARG A 80 7.25 19.53 -30.76
C ARG A 80 8.30 19.30 -31.83
#